data_AF-A0A7S1GYL8-F1
#
_entry.id   AF-A0A7S1GYL8-F1
#
_cell.length_a   1.000
_cell.length_b   1.000
_cell.length_c   1.000
_cell.angle_alpha   90.00
_cell.angle_beta   90.00
_cell.angle_gamma   90.00
#
_symmetry.space_group_name_H-M   'P 1'
#
loop_
_entity.id
_entity.type
_entity.pdbx_description
1 polymer ?
#
loop_
_entity_poly.entity_id
_entity_poly.type
_entity_poly.pdbx_seq_one_letter_code
_entity_poly.pdbx_strand_id
1 'polypeptide(L)'
;HSVPPRRVRSVLELMRDTEVVRAGLTREEVVALVLYTGPMFAVYNAVLRGFPAEVVQRLEGNTYTTTIHCIVSGIIKLSRVSRLPDDRTVYRGLGGLELPDALLRADECGVMGGVEFAMLSTTLDRSVALQ
;
A
#
# COMPACT_ATOMS: atom_id res chain seq x y z
N HIS A 1 -19.81 10.38 14.05
CA HIS A 1 -18.98 11.02 13.01
C HIS A 1 -19.48 10.55 11.65
N SER A 2 -19.88 11.46 10.75
CA SER A 2 -20.27 11.09 9.38
C SER A 2 -19.00 10.89 8.54
N VAL A 3 -18.82 9.70 7.98
CA VAL A 3 -17.79 9.47 6.96
C VAL A 3 -18.10 10.40 5.78
N PRO A 4 -17.17 11.28 5.35
CA PRO A 4 -17.42 12.14 4.20
C PRO A 4 -17.76 11.28 2.96
N PRO A 5 -18.63 11.79 2.06
CA PRO A 5 -19.05 11.03 0.90
C PRO A 5 -17.84 10.61 0.06
N ARG A 6 -17.86 9.37 -0.44
CA ARG A 6 -16.79 8.84 -1.30
C ARG A 6 -16.60 9.77 -2.49
N ARG A 7 -15.41 10.36 -2.62
CA ARG A 7 -15.06 11.21 -3.76
C ARG A 7 -14.87 10.32 -4.99
N VAL A 8 -15.91 10.20 -5.82
CA VAL A 8 -15.85 9.43 -7.07
C VAL A 8 -15.22 10.30 -8.15
N ARG A 9 -14.06 9.89 -8.65
CA ARG A 9 -13.37 10.49 -9.80
C ARG A 9 -13.16 9.42 -10.85
N SER A 10 -13.33 9.77 -12.12
CA SER A 10 -13.03 8.84 -13.20
C SER A 10 -11.52 8.66 -13.35
N VAL A 11 -11.09 7.51 -13.89
CA VAL A 11 -9.66 7.30 -14.23
C VAL A 11 -9.18 8.38 -15.20
N LEU A 12 -10.02 8.81 -16.14
CA LEU A 12 -9.68 9.87 -17.10
C LEU A 12 -9.42 11.21 -16.43
N GLU A 13 -10.13 11.53 -15.34
CA GLU A 13 -9.85 12.72 -14.54
C GLU A 13 -8.54 12.58 -13.77
N LEU A 14 -8.27 11.41 -13.18
CA LEU A 14 -7.02 11.16 -12.45
C LEU A 14 -5.80 11.22 -13.37
N MET A 15 -5.93 10.77 -14.62
CA MET A 15 -4.88 10.89 -15.64
C MET A 15 -4.45 12.34 -15.91
N ARG A 16 -5.25 13.34 -15.52
CA ARG A 16 -4.94 14.77 -15.69
C ARG A 16 -4.32 15.38 -14.43
N ASP A 17 -4.20 14.64 -13.33
CA ASP A 17 -3.61 15.16 -12.10
C ASP A 17 -2.13 15.47 -12.31
N THR A 18 -1.69 16.60 -11.75
CA THR A 18 -0.33 17.11 -11.95
C THR A 18 0.73 16.09 -11.56
N GLU A 19 0.53 15.36 -10.45
CA GLU A 19 1.48 14.33 -10.01
C GLU A 19 1.52 13.13 -10.96
N VAL A 20 0.36 12.69 -11.45
CA VAL A 20 0.23 11.57 -12.41
C VAL A 20 0.94 11.90 -13.72
N VAL A 21 0.72 13.11 -14.24
CA VAL A 21 1.37 13.59 -15.46
C VAL A 21 2.87 13.76 -15.26
N ARG A 22 3.30 14.40 -14.15
CA ARG A 22 4.73 14.62 -13.85
C ARG A 22 5.50 13.32 -13.67
N ALA A 23 4.91 12.32 -13.04
CA ALA A 23 5.52 11.01 -12.83
C ALA A 23 5.47 10.11 -14.08
N GLY A 24 4.71 10.47 -15.11
CA GLY A 24 4.59 9.67 -16.33
C GLY A 24 3.88 8.33 -16.10
N LEU A 25 2.80 8.34 -15.33
CA LEU A 25 2.00 7.15 -15.07
C LEU A 25 1.19 6.76 -16.32
N THR A 26 1.08 5.46 -16.57
CA THR A 26 0.15 4.92 -17.57
C THR A 26 -1.25 4.78 -16.98
N ARG A 27 -2.25 4.60 -17.85
CA ARG A 27 -3.63 4.36 -17.41
C ARG A 27 -3.74 3.12 -16.53
N GLU A 28 -3.01 2.07 -16.85
CA GLU A 28 -3.01 0.79 -16.13
C GLU A 28 -2.42 0.95 -14.73
N GLU A 29 -1.35 1.73 -14.58
CA GLU A 29 -0.77 2.07 -13.28
C GLU A 29 -1.77 2.87 -12.43
N VAL A 30 -2.46 3.86 -13.02
CA VAL A 30 -3.50 4.63 -12.31
C VAL A 30 -4.66 3.73 -11.89
N VAL A 31 -5.16 2.85 -12.77
CA VAL A 31 -6.21 1.89 -12.42
C VAL A 31 -5.77 0.98 -11.28
N ALA A 32 -4.55 0.46 -11.34
CA ALA A 32 -4.03 -0.45 -10.33
C ALA A 32 -3.85 0.24 -8.96
N LEU A 33 -3.36 1.49 -8.94
CA LEU A 33 -3.27 2.32 -7.72
C LEU A 33 -4.65 2.65 -7.13
N VAL A 34 -5.64 2.93 -7.97
CA VAL A 34 -7.03 3.15 -7.53
C VAL A 34 -7.62 1.87 -6.91
N LEU A 35 -7.36 0.70 -7.51
CA LEU A 35 -7.79 -0.57 -6.94
C LEU A 35 -7.09 -0.83 -5.60
N TYR A 36 -5.78 -0.62 -5.53
CA TYR A 36 -4.99 -0.80 -4.30
C TYR A 36 -5.49 0.09 -3.17
N THR A 37 -5.70 1.39 -3.43
CA THR A 37 -6.22 2.33 -2.42
C THR A 37 -7.71 2.12 -2.10
N GLY A 38 -8.41 1.30 -2.89
CA GLY A 38 -9.73 0.75 -2.59
C GLY A 38 -9.65 -0.53 -1.73
N PRO A 39 -10.62 -1.46 -1.84
CA PRO A 39 -10.62 -2.67 -1.01
C PRO A 39 -9.56 -3.71 -1.43
N MET A 40 -8.96 -3.58 -2.62
CA MET A 40 -8.12 -4.65 -3.18
C MET A 40 -6.73 -4.74 -2.53
N PHE A 41 -6.28 -3.77 -1.73
CA PHE A 41 -5.02 -3.92 -0.98
C PHE A 41 -5.02 -5.21 -0.14
N ALA A 42 -6.17 -5.61 0.42
CA ALA A 42 -6.29 -6.79 1.25
C ALA A 42 -5.94 -8.06 0.45
N VAL A 43 -6.44 -8.17 -0.78
CA VAL A 43 -6.18 -9.30 -1.68
C VAL A 43 -4.74 -9.28 -2.19
N TYR A 44 -4.27 -8.14 -2.70
CA TYR A 44 -2.92 -8.04 -3.26
C TYR A 44 -1.83 -8.26 -2.21
N ASN A 45 -2.00 -7.70 -1.02
CA ASN A 45 -1.07 -7.93 0.06
C ASN A 45 -1.16 -9.36 0.60
N ALA A 46 -2.34 -10.01 0.56
CA ALA A 46 -2.46 -11.41 0.95
C ALA A 46 -1.71 -12.35 -0.01
N VAL A 47 -1.77 -12.08 -1.32
CA VAL A 47 -0.97 -12.81 -2.31
C VAL A 47 0.52 -12.68 -1.99
N LEU A 48 1.00 -11.46 -1.76
CA LEU A 48 2.43 -11.22 -1.53
C LEU A 48 2.93 -11.80 -0.20
N ARG A 49 2.11 -11.78 0.84
CA ARG A 49 2.45 -12.37 2.14
C ARG A 49 2.22 -13.88 2.19
N GLY A 50 1.40 -14.44 1.30
CA GLY A 50 0.86 -15.79 1.45
C GLY A 50 -0.10 -15.93 2.65
N PHE A 51 -0.67 -14.83 3.16
CA PHE A 51 -1.49 -14.81 4.37
C PHE A 51 -2.57 -13.71 4.33
N PRO A 52 -3.80 -13.94 4.82
CA PRO A 52 -4.30 -15.19 5.42
C PRO A 52 -4.47 -16.32 4.40
N ALA A 53 -4.20 -17.57 4.82
CA ALA A 53 -4.26 -18.73 3.94
C ALA A 53 -5.65 -18.93 3.31
N GLU A 54 -6.73 -18.65 4.05
CA GLU A 54 -8.10 -18.70 3.53
C GLU A 54 -8.30 -17.75 2.34
N VAL A 55 -7.80 -16.52 2.45
CA VAL A 55 -7.90 -15.53 1.37
C VAL A 55 -7.15 -16.03 0.16
N VAL A 56 -5.91 -16.52 0.34
CA VAL A 56 -5.04 -16.99 -0.75
C VAL A 56 -5.64 -18.21 -1.46
N GLN A 57 -6.17 -19.18 -0.72
CA GLN A 57 -6.80 -20.38 -1.27
C GLN A 57 -8.01 -20.03 -2.15
N ARG A 58 -8.82 -19.06 -1.74
CA ARG A 58 -9.97 -18.57 -2.51
C ARG A 58 -9.62 -17.88 -3.82
N LEU A 59 -8.35 -17.57 -4.07
CA LEU A 59 -7.89 -16.98 -5.33
C LEU A 59 -7.62 -18.04 -6.41
N GLU A 60 -7.67 -19.34 -6.06
CA GLU A 60 -7.54 -20.46 -7.00
C GLU A 60 -6.29 -20.35 -7.90
N GLY A 61 -5.18 -19.89 -7.31
CA GLY A 61 -3.89 -19.73 -8.01
C GLY A 61 -3.71 -18.41 -8.76
N ASN A 62 -4.71 -17.50 -8.76
CA ASN A 62 -4.52 -16.16 -9.31
C ASN A 62 -3.59 -15.32 -8.42
N THR A 63 -2.43 -14.96 -8.98
CA THR A 63 -1.39 -14.18 -8.30
C THR A 63 -1.47 -12.68 -8.58
N TYR A 64 -2.39 -12.21 -9.44
CA TYR A 64 -2.51 -10.80 -9.83
C TYR A 64 -1.18 -10.16 -10.28
N THR A 65 -0.26 -10.95 -10.83
CA THR A 65 1.12 -10.55 -11.12
C THR A 65 1.21 -9.23 -11.87
N THR A 66 0.47 -9.09 -12.98
CA THR A 66 0.46 -7.86 -13.80
C THR A 66 -0.01 -6.65 -13.01
N THR A 67 -1.10 -6.78 -12.23
CA THR A 67 -1.66 -5.68 -11.44
C THR A 67 -0.68 -5.26 -10.34
N ILE A 68 -0.06 -6.22 -9.65
CA ILE A 68 0.96 -5.95 -8.63
C ILE A 68 2.16 -5.23 -9.24
N HIS A 69 2.63 -5.65 -10.41
CA HIS A 69 3.69 -4.93 -11.12
C HIS A 69 3.30 -3.51 -11.51
N CYS A 70 2.06 -3.27 -11.97
CA CYS A 70 1.56 -1.92 -12.23
C CYS A 70 1.51 -1.06 -10.97
N ILE A 71 1.12 -1.63 -9.82
CA ILE A 71 1.12 -0.90 -8.53
C ILE A 71 2.55 -0.51 -8.15
N VAL A 72 3.48 -1.47 -8.14
CA VAL A 72 4.88 -1.24 -7.78
C VAL A 72 5.53 -0.21 -8.72
N SER A 73 5.31 -0.35 -10.03
CA SER A 73 5.80 0.62 -11.02
C SER A 73 5.24 2.02 -10.77
N GLY A 74 3.93 2.13 -10.53
CA GLY A 74 3.26 3.40 -10.21
C GLY A 74 3.82 4.06 -8.94
N ILE A 75 4.02 3.29 -7.86
CA ILE A 75 4.62 3.78 -6.61
C ILE A 75 6.06 4.29 -6.86
N ILE A 76 6.88 3.53 -7.59
CA ILE A 76 8.26 3.94 -7.91
C ILE A 76 8.26 5.24 -8.71
N LYS A 77 7.39 5.39 -9.72
CA LYS A 77 7.29 6.62 -10.51
C LYS A 77 6.85 7.82 -9.68
N LEU A 78 5.81 7.64 -8.85
CA LEU A 78 5.33 8.70 -7.94
C LEU A 78 6.43 9.11 -6.95
N SER A 79 7.17 8.16 -6.38
CA SER A 79 8.24 8.45 -5.41
C SER A 79 9.32 9.39 -5.94
N ARG A 80 9.53 9.46 -7.27
CA ARG A 80 10.51 10.34 -7.92
C ARG A 80 10.05 11.80 -7.98
N VAL A 81 8.75 12.05 -7.86
CA VAL A 81 8.16 13.41 -7.96
C VAL A 81 7.45 13.86 -6.70
N SER A 82 7.19 12.94 -5.76
CA SER A 82 6.58 13.23 -4.46
C SER A 82 7.58 13.89 -3.51
N ARG A 83 7.08 14.84 -2.70
CA ARG A 83 7.86 15.44 -1.63
C ARG A 83 7.90 14.50 -0.42
N LEU A 84 9.09 14.27 0.11
CA LEU A 84 9.23 13.56 1.39
C LEU A 84 8.73 14.44 2.54
N PRO A 85 8.10 13.86 3.58
CA PRO A 85 7.80 14.58 4.82
C PRO A 85 9.08 15.16 5.44
N ASP A 86 8.99 16.34 6.02
CA ASP A 86 10.15 17.09 6.52
C ASP A 86 10.87 16.32 7.65
N ASP A 87 10.11 15.64 8.51
CA ASP A 87 10.60 14.79 9.61
C ASP A 87 10.80 13.32 9.21
N ARG A 88 10.52 12.98 7.94
CA ARG A 88 10.55 11.62 7.37
C ARG A 88 9.74 10.60 8.17
N THR A 89 8.76 11.05 8.95
CA THR A 89 7.93 10.21 9.80
C THR A 89 6.60 9.96 9.13
N VAL A 90 6.17 8.70 9.17
CA VAL A 90 4.87 8.25 8.69
C VAL A 90 4.26 7.33 9.74
N TYR A 91 2.94 7.35 9.85
CA TYR A 91 2.19 6.55 10.80
C TYR A 91 1.36 5.50 10.08
N ARG A 92 1.15 4.37 10.75
CA ARG A 92 0.31 3.28 10.25
C ARG A 92 -0.49 2.69 11.41
N GLY A 93 -1.79 2.50 11.17
CA GLY A 93 -2.64 1.70 12.05
C GLY A 93 -2.47 0.21 11.77
N LEU A 94 -2.27 -0.57 12.83
CA LEU A 94 -2.32 -2.03 12.80
C LEU A 94 -3.40 -2.46 13.80
N GLY A 95 -4.58 -2.81 13.30
CA GLY A 95 -5.68 -3.28 14.14
C GLY A 95 -5.54 -4.75 14.49
N GLY A 96 -5.61 -5.10 15.78
CA GLY A 96 -5.72 -6.49 16.25
C GLY A 96 -4.49 -7.37 16.01
N LEU A 97 -3.31 -6.78 15.80
CA LEU A 97 -2.06 -7.50 15.58
C LEU A 97 -1.08 -7.17 16.71
N GLU A 98 -0.46 -8.22 17.27
CA GLU A 98 0.70 -8.05 18.14
C GLU A 98 1.94 -7.77 17.30
N LEU A 99 2.80 -6.90 17.83
CA LEU A 99 4.07 -6.61 17.18
C LEU A 99 4.98 -7.86 17.33
N PRO A 100 5.54 -8.40 16.23
CA PRO A 100 6.41 -9.56 16.31
C PRO A 100 7.62 -9.32 17.21
N ASP A 101 8.02 -10.33 17.97
CA ASP A 101 9.20 -10.26 18.86
C ASP A 101 10.49 -9.87 18.13
N ALA A 102 10.62 -10.24 16.85
CA ALA A 102 11.75 -9.87 15.99
C ALA A 102 11.91 -8.35 15.80
N LEU A 103 10.84 -7.57 16.03
CA LEU A 103 10.89 -6.10 16.02
C LEU A 103 11.26 -5.49 17.39
N LEU A 104 11.30 -6.31 18.45
CA LEU A 104 11.53 -5.88 19.82
C LEU A 104 12.85 -6.42 20.40
N ARG A 105 13.32 -7.57 19.92
CA ARG A 105 14.52 -8.26 20.43
C ARG A 105 15.43 -8.66 19.29
N ALA A 106 16.73 -8.48 19.50
CA ALA A 106 17.75 -8.86 18.54
C ALA A 106 17.89 -10.38 18.47
N ASP A 107 18.13 -10.90 17.27
CA ASP A 107 18.50 -12.30 17.06
C ASP A 107 19.95 -12.58 17.48
N GLU A 108 20.41 -13.81 17.27
CA GLU A 108 21.78 -14.25 17.60
C GLU A 108 22.86 -13.44 16.86
N CYS A 109 22.51 -12.82 15.73
CA CYS A 109 23.38 -11.96 14.94
C CYS A 109 23.29 -10.47 15.34
N GLY A 110 22.47 -10.14 16.35
CA GLY A 110 22.24 -8.76 16.78
C GLY A 110 21.23 -8.00 15.90
N VAL A 111 20.47 -8.69 15.04
CA VAL A 111 19.54 -8.07 14.08
C VAL A 111 18.15 -7.95 14.70
N MET A 112 17.55 -6.76 14.60
CA MET A 112 16.14 -6.50 14.92
C MET A 112 15.44 -5.99 13.66
N GLY A 113 14.31 -6.59 13.29
CA GLY A 113 13.59 -6.20 12.10
C GLY A 113 12.78 -7.32 11.45
N GLY A 114 12.30 -7.02 10.25
CA GLY A 114 11.60 -7.96 9.40
C GLY A 114 11.49 -7.44 7.98
N VAL A 115 11.20 -8.33 7.04
CA VAL A 115 10.91 -7.98 5.66
C VAL A 115 9.40 -7.99 5.47
N GLU A 116 8.85 -6.84 5.07
CA GLU A 116 7.49 -6.79 4.56
C GLU A 116 7.51 -7.18 3.07
N PHE A 117 6.81 -8.26 2.73
CA PHE A 117 6.67 -8.71 1.35
C PHE A 117 5.62 -7.91 0.56
N ALA A 118 4.67 -7.30 1.27
CA ALA A 118 3.60 -6.52 0.67
C ALA A 118 3.89 -5.01 0.66
N MET A 119 2.92 -4.22 0.20
CA MET A 119 3.02 -2.76 0.26
C MET A 119 2.46 -2.25 1.61
N LEU A 120 3.06 -1.18 2.12
CA LEU A 120 2.67 -0.52 3.38
C LEU A 120 1.87 0.75 3.09
N SER A 121 0.61 0.80 3.50
CA SER A 121 -0.17 2.04 3.53
C SER A 121 0.16 2.84 4.79
N THR A 122 0.39 4.14 4.64
CA THR A 122 0.76 5.04 5.74
C THR A 122 0.06 6.39 5.62
N THR A 123 0.09 7.19 6.68
CA THR A 123 -0.47 8.56 6.76
C THR A 123 0.49 9.48 7.50
N LEU A 124 0.48 10.77 7.17
CA LEU A 124 1.20 11.80 7.94
C LEU A 124 0.40 12.25 9.16
N ASP A 125 -0.91 12.02 9.16
CA ASP A 125 -1.77 12.34 10.29
C ASP A 125 -1.83 11.14 11.24
N ARG A 126 -1.15 11.27 12.40
CA ARG A 126 -1.15 10.25 13.45
C ARG A 126 -2.56 9.89 13.93
N SER A 127 -3.50 10.84 13.94
CA SER A 127 -4.86 10.58 14.41
C SER A 127 -5.62 9.62 13.49
N VAL A 128 -5.36 9.69 12.18
CA VAL A 128 -5.94 8.76 11.18
C VAL A 128 -5.40 7.34 11.36
N ALA A 129 -4.16 7.18 11.84
CA ALA A 129 -3.57 5.87 12.10
C ALA A 129 -4.11 5.19 13.38
N LEU A 130 -4.71 5.95 14.29
CA LEU A 130 -5.21 5.45 15.58
C LEU A 130 -6.72 5.16 15.58
N GLN A 131 -7.41 5.42 14.46
CA GLN A 131 -8.81 5.08 14.23
C GLN A 131 -8.95 3.62 13.80
#